data_AF-A0A962FNL6-F1
#
_entry.id   AF-A0A962FNL6-F1
#
_cell.length_a   1.000
_cell.length_b   1.000
_cell.length_c   1.000
_cell.angle_alpha   90.00
_cell.angle_beta   90.00
_cell.angle_gamma   90.00
#
_symmetry.space_group_name_H-M   'P 1'
#
loop_
_entity.id
_entity.type
_entity.pdbx_description
1 polymer ?
#
loop_
_entity_poly.entity_id
_entity_poly.type
_entity_poly.pdbx_seq_one_letter_code
_entity_poly.pdbx_strand_id
1 'polypeptide(L)'
;MTPPSAGRKLREAELREILAALRDGASVTTAGSRCHSSYGFADGQWYREDFDEGALTAATVDEAQVRRALASEPMMGLGLLRQRRWQVVQAAVAADDRFAAIAALEPWRAYGGDSDTALIAAAWLRADTAPLDAASAAALRRRFEDGTLYHVFMNLHAWPRDAQASTRCLAFVDALLARLPGGAEDRTRLRARLGAPVAPDH
;
A
#
# COMPACT_ATOMS: atom_id res chain seq x y z
N MET A 1 -1.00 12.94 18.80
CA MET A 1 -1.65 13.90 17.88
C MET A 1 -0.56 14.38 16.92
N THR A 2 -0.42 13.72 15.77
CA THR A 2 0.58 14.09 14.75
C THR A 2 0.14 15.44 14.15
N PRO A 3 1.02 16.43 14.01
CA PRO A 3 0.63 17.69 13.39
C PRO A 3 0.09 17.43 11.97
N PRO A 4 -0.88 18.22 11.48
CA PRO A 4 -1.27 18.15 10.07
C PRO A 4 -0.01 18.37 9.23
N SER A 5 0.34 17.40 8.40
CA SER A 5 1.51 17.50 7.53
C SER A 5 1.39 18.77 6.71
N ALA A 6 2.27 19.74 6.96
CA ALA A 6 2.32 20.95 6.16
C ALA A 6 2.53 20.59 4.67
N GLY A 7 1.56 20.93 3.83
CA GLY A 7 1.80 21.58 2.54
C GLY A 7 2.47 20.81 1.41
N ARG A 8 2.29 19.49 1.24
CA ARG A 8 2.69 18.85 -0.02
C ARG A 8 1.74 19.29 -1.14
N LYS A 9 2.21 20.13 -2.06
CA LYS A 9 1.49 20.41 -3.32
C LYS A 9 1.65 19.24 -4.29
N LEU A 10 0.55 18.86 -4.96
CA LEU A 10 0.60 17.91 -6.07
C LEU A 10 1.32 18.55 -7.26
N ARG A 11 2.21 17.79 -7.89
CA ARG A 11 2.83 18.18 -9.16
C ARG A 11 1.83 17.99 -10.29
N GLU A 12 1.95 18.74 -11.39
CA GLU A 12 1.01 18.61 -12.52
C GLU A 12 0.96 17.19 -13.11
N ALA A 13 2.10 16.47 -13.11
CA ALA A 13 2.12 15.06 -13.51
C ALA A 13 1.25 14.17 -12.59
N GLU A 14 1.31 14.41 -11.28
CA GLU A 14 0.51 13.67 -10.28
C GLU A 14 -0.97 14.01 -10.39
N LEU A 15 -1.29 15.29 -10.62
CA LEU A 15 -2.66 15.73 -10.85
C LEU A 15 -3.24 15.07 -12.11
N ARG A 16 -2.48 15.00 -13.21
CA ARG A 16 -2.91 14.28 -14.42
C ARG A 16 -3.15 12.79 -14.16
N GLU A 17 -2.30 12.14 -13.38
CA GLU A 17 -2.48 10.72 -13.01
C GLU A 17 -3.74 10.50 -12.17
N ILE A 18 -4.02 11.39 -11.21
CA ILE A 18 -5.23 11.35 -10.39
C ILE A 18 -6.46 11.57 -11.25
N LEU A 19 -6.48 12.61 -12.07
CA LEU A 19 -7.64 12.92 -12.93
C LEU A 19 -7.91 11.81 -13.95
N ALA A 20 -6.87 11.15 -14.48
CA ALA A 20 -7.04 9.98 -15.32
C ALA A 20 -7.70 8.83 -14.54
N ALA A 21 -7.22 8.52 -13.34
CA ALA A 21 -7.82 7.47 -12.50
C ALA A 21 -9.29 7.77 -12.15
N LEU A 22 -9.63 9.04 -11.88
CA LEU A 22 -11.02 9.44 -11.65
C LEU A 22 -11.89 9.21 -12.88
N ARG A 23 -11.39 9.57 -14.08
CA ARG A 23 -12.09 9.30 -15.36
C ARG A 23 -12.28 7.80 -15.63
N ASP A 24 -11.37 6.97 -15.14
CA ASP A 24 -11.47 5.52 -15.21
C ASP A 24 -12.41 4.92 -14.13
N GLY A 25 -13.13 5.76 -13.39
CA GLY A 25 -14.15 5.37 -12.42
C GLY A 25 -13.68 5.32 -10.96
N ALA A 26 -12.46 5.75 -10.66
CA ALA A 26 -12.05 5.94 -9.27
C ALA A 26 -12.76 7.14 -8.63
N SER A 27 -12.76 7.19 -7.31
CA SER A 27 -13.21 8.35 -6.54
C SER A 27 -12.18 8.76 -5.49
N VAL A 28 -12.23 10.03 -5.10
CA VAL A 28 -11.45 10.59 -3.98
C VAL A 28 -12.39 11.22 -2.98
N THR A 29 -12.12 11.03 -1.70
CA THR A 29 -12.95 11.53 -0.61
C THR A 29 -12.14 12.44 0.30
N THR A 30 -12.75 13.54 0.72
CA THR A 30 -12.26 14.48 1.73
C THR A 30 -13.17 14.45 2.97
N ALA A 31 -12.59 14.74 4.14
CA ALA A 31 -13.21 14.77 5.46
C ALA A 31 -13.54 13.38 6.09
N GLY A 32 -14.35 13.38 7.16
CA GLY A 32 -14.44 12.31 8.16
C GLY A 32 -15.61 11.32 7.97
N SER A 33 -15.74 10.34 8.87
CA SER A 33 -16.72 9.25 8.71
C SER A 33 -18.20 9.68 8.74
N ARG A 34 -18.50 10.87 9.28
CA ARG A 34 -19.87 11.39 9.43
C ARG A 34 -20.24 12.49 8.46
N CYS A 35 -19.25 13.22 7.94
CA CYS A 35 -19.45 14.26 6.92
C CYS A 35 -18.26 14.21 5.96
N HIS A 36 -18.50 13.97 4.68
CA HIS A 36 -17.46 13.91 3.66
C HIS A 36 -17.94 14.32 2.28
N SER A 37 -17.02 14.82 1.46
CA SER A 37 -17.27 15.07 0.04
C SER A 37 -16.45 14.11 -0.79
N SER A 38 -17.11 13.41 -1.70
CA SER A 38 -16.49 12.54 -2.69
C SER A 38 -16.53 13.18 -4.07
N TYR A 39 -15.46 13.03 -4.84
CA TYR A 39 -15.37 13.50 -6.21
C TYR A 39 -15.05 12.32 -7.13
N GLY A 40 -15.70 12.28 -8.28
CA GLY A 40 -15.52 11.22 -9.27
C GLY A 40 -15.94 11.66 -10.67
N PHE A 41 -15.88 10.72 -11.61
CA PHE A 41 -16.33 10.89 -12.97
C PHE A 41 -17.20 9.71 -13.38
N ALA A 42 -18.40 9.99 -13.86
CA ALA A 42 -19.37 9.00 -14.31
C ALA A 42 -20.21 9.59 -15.45
N ASP A 43 -20.65 8.75 -16.39
CA ASP A 43 -21.53 9.17 -17.50
C ASP A 43 -21.01 10.38 -18.30
N GLY A 44 -19.68 10.47 -18.45
CA GLY A 44 -19.03 11.56 -19.18
C GLY A 44 -18.97 12.89 -18.43
N GLN A 45 -19.33 12.93 -17.14
CA GLN A 45 -19.40 14.14 -16.34
C GLN A 45 -18.66 14.01 -15.02
N TRP A 46 -18.12 15.14 -14.54
CA TRP A 46 -17.58 15.23 -13.19
C TRP A 46 -18.72 15.43 -12.19
N TYR A 47 -18.62 14.78 -11.04
CA TYR A 47 -19.59 14.92 -9.98
C TYR A 47 -18.93 15.08 -8.61
N ARG A 48 -19.70 15.66 -7.70
CA ARG A 48 -19.41 15.72 -6.26
C ARG A 48 -20.60 15.13 -5.52
N GLU A 49 -20.32 14.25 -4.57
CA GLU A 49 -21.29 13.75 -3.60
C GLU A 49 -20.92 14.24 -2.21
N ASP A 50 -21.80 14.99 -1.57
CA ASP A 50 -21.67 15.41 -0.19
C ASP A 50 -22.53 14.49 0.68
N PHE A 51 -21.88 13.80 1.62
CA PHE A 51 -22.51 13.01 2.66
C PHE A 51 -22.48 13.78 3.98
N ASP A 52 -23.62 13.83 4.66
CA ASP A 52 -23.79 14.46 5.97
C ASP A 52 -24.75 13.64 6.83
N GLU A 53 -24.20 12.85 7.75
CA GLU A 53 -24.91 12.02 8.75
C GLU A 53 -26.08 11.18 8.20
N GLY A 54 -25.95 10.67 6.97
CA GLY A 54 -26.97 9.84 6.32
C GLY A 54 -27.75 10.54 5.22
N ALA A 55 -27.63 11.86 5.09
CA ALA A 55 -28.08 12.59 3.91
C ALA A 55 -26.99 12.57 2.82
N LEU A 56 -27.38 12.27 1.58
CA LEU A 56 -26.49 12.31 0.43
C LEU A 56 -27.03 13.31 -0.58
N THR A 57 -26.18 14.23 -1.01
CA THR A 57 -26.49 15.20 -2.07
C THR A 57 -25.45 15.10 -3.18
N ALA A 58 -25.90 14.87 -4.40
CA ALA A 58 -25.03 14.78 -5.57
C ALA A 58 -25.21 16.01 -6.47
N ALA A 59 -24.10 16.54 -6.99
CA ALA A 59 -24.09 17.64 -7.92
C ALA A 59 -23.09 17.40 -9.05
N THR A 60 -23.45 17.79 -10.27
CA THR A 60 -22.50 17.88 -11.38
C THR A 60 -21.58 19.08 -11.14
N VAL A 61 -20.29 18.89 -11.38
CA VAL A 61 -19.25 19.92 -11.22
C VAL A 61 -18.40 19.99 -12.49
N ASP A 62 -17.51 20.97 -12.58
CA ASP A 62 -16.49 21.01 -13.63
C ASP A 62 -15.15 20.45 -13.13
N GLU A 63 -14.25 20.13 -14.07
CA GLU A 63 -12.90 19.65 -13.74
C GLU A 63 -12.12 20.68 -12.90
N ALA A 64 -12.37 21.97 -13.12
CA ALA A 64 -11.68 23.04 -12.40
C ALA A 64 -11.99 22.99 -10.90
N GLN A 65 -13.21 22.62 -10.52
CA GLN A 65 -13.60 22.42 -9.12
C GLN A 65 -12.90 21.22 -8.49
N VAL A 66 -12.79 20.10 -9.21
CA VAL A 66 -12.04 18.91 -8.76
C VAL A 66 -10.57 19.26 -8.56
N ARG A 67 -9.96 19.99 -9.51
CA ARG A 67 -8.57 20.47 -9.38
C ARG A 67 -8.39 21.40 -8.19
N ARG A 68 -9.33 22.31 -7.93
CA ARG A 68 -9.29 23.18 -6.74
C ARG A 68 -9.35 22.37 -5.45
N ALA A 69 -10.23 21.37 -5.37
CA ALA A 69 -10.34 20.48 -4.22
C ALA A 69 -9.03 19.69 -3.98
N LEU A 70 -8.44 19.12 -5.03
CA LEU A 70 -7.14 18.42 -4.94
C LEU A 70 -5.99 19.35 -4.57
N ALA A 71 -6.06 20.63 -4.95
CA ALA A 71 -5.06 21.62 -4.57
C ALA A 71 -5.19 22.04 -3.09
N SER A 72 -6.42 22.13 -2.56
CA SER A 72 -6.66 22.44 -1.14
C SER A 72 -6.39 21.25 -0.24
N GLU A 73 -6.72 20.04 -0.69
CA GLU A 73 -6.54 18.80 0.06
C GLU A 73 -5.80 17.71 -0.73
N PRO A 74 -4.50 17.88 -0.98
CA PRO A 74 -3.67 16.92 -1.74
C PRO A 74 -3.77 15.46 -1.27
N MET A 75 -3.99 15.26 0.04
CA MET A 75 -4.09 13.94 0.66
C MET A 75 -5.21 13.06 0.08
N MET A 76 -6.32 13.66 -0.36
CA MET A 76 -7.43 12.91 -0.97
C MET A 76 -6.97 12.17 -2.25
N GLY A 77 -6.06 12.77 -3.02
CA GLY A 77 -5.52 12.18 -4.25
C GLY A 77 -4.35 11.23 -4.05
N LEU A 78 -3.60 11.35 -2.94
CA LEU A 78 -2.44 10.51 -2.69
C LEU A 78 -2.78 9.01 -2.57
N GLY A 79 -4.00 8.68 -2.12
CA GLY A 79 -4.49 7.30 -2.08
C GLY A 79 -4.45 6.63 -3.45
N LEU A 80 -4.92 7.33 -4.49
CA LEU A 80 -4.92 6.82 -5.86
C LEU A 80 -3.51 6.67 -6.43
N LEU A 81 -2.62 7.64 -6.15
CA LEU A 81 -1.21 7.52 -6.56
C LEU A 81 -0.54 6.32 -5.89
N ARG A 82 -0.75 6.12 -4.58
CA ARG A 82 -0.25 4.96 -3.86
C ARG A 82 -0.78 3.66 -4.44
N GLN A 83 -2.09 3.56 -4.68
CA GLN A 83 -2.71 2.37 -5.25
C GLN A 83 -2.13 2.05 -6.63
N ARG A 84 -2.01 3.05 -7.51
CA ARG A 84 -1.44 2.87 -8.86
C ARG A 84 0.01 2.41 -8.80
N ARG A 85 0.84 3.02 -7.94
CA ARG A 85 2.24 2.58 -7.78
C ARG A 85 2.31 1.16 -7.21
N TRP A 86 1.44 0.82 -6.27
CA TRP A 86 1.36 -0.54 -5.73
C TRP A 86 0.97 -1.57 -6.81
N GLN A 87 0.04 -1.24 -7.71
CA GLN A 87 -0.30 -2.11 -8.85
C GLN A 87 0.91 -2.33 -9.77
N VAL A 88 1.74 -1.30 -10.00
CA VAL A 88 2.99 -1.46 -10.75
C VAL A 88 3.97 -2.38 -10.01
N VAL A 89 4.08 -2.27 -8.69
CA VAL A 89 4.88 -3.19 -7.87
C VAL A 89 4.37 -4.62 -8.03
N GLN A 90 3.06 -4.85 -7.88
CA GLN A 90 2.45 -6.17 -8.04
C GLN A 90 2.72 -6.77 -9.43
N ALA A 91 2.55 -5.97 -10.49
CA ALA A 91 2.81 -6.40 -11.87
C ALA A 91 4.29 -6.75 -12.09
N ALA A 92 5.21 -5.95 -11.56
CA ALA A 92 6.64 -6.21 -11.63
C ALA A 92 7.03 -7.48 -10.86
N VAL A 93 6.47 -7.69 -9.67
CA VAL A 93 6.66 -8.92 -8.88
C VAL A 93 6.12 -10.15 -9.64
N ALA A 94 4.96 -10.04 -10.28
CA ALA A 94 4.40 -11.12 -11.10
C ALA A 94 5.27 -11.45 -12.32
N ALA A 95 5.99 -10.46 -12.86
CA ALA A 95 6.94 -10.60 -13.95
C ALA A 95 8.37 -10.97 -13.49
N ASP A 96 8.59 -11.16 -12.19
CA ASP A 96 9.91 -11.36 -11.56
C ASP A 96 10.92 -10.23 -11.86
N ASP A 97 10.43 -9.03 -12.17
CA ASP A 97 11.26 -7.83 -12.39
C ASP A 97 11.45 -7.07 -11.08
N ARG A 98 12.44 -7.51 -10.30
CA ARG A 98 12.78 -6.90 -9.00
C ARG A 98 13.21 -5.44 -9.14
N PHE A 99 13.89 -5.06 -10.23
CA PHE A 99 14.36 -3.69 -10.44
C PHE A 99 13.19 -2.74 -10.66
N ALA A 100 12.24 -3.11 -11.53
CA ALA A 100 11.02 -2.34 -11.73
C ALA A 100 10.17 -2.25 -10.45
N ALA A 101 10.08 -3.33 -9.68
CA ALA A 101 9.36 -3.34 -8.40
C ALA A 101 9.97 -2.35 -7.39
N ILE A 102 11.29 -2.33 -7.23
CA ILE A 102 11.98 -1.39 -6.35
C ILE A 102 11.79 0.06 -6.83
N ALA A 103 11.94 0.31 -8.13
CA ALA A 103 11.75 1.65 -8.69
C ALA A 103 10.32 2.18 -8.49
N ALA A 104 9.31 1.31 -8.51
CA ALA A 104 7.93 1.68 -8.24
C ALA A 104 7.62 1.92 -6.75
N LEU A 105 8.36 1.29 -5.83
CA LEU A 105 8.20 1.48 -4.38
C LEU A 105 8.74 2.83 -3.88
N GLU A 106 9.77 3.39 -4.50
CA GLU A 106 10.36 4.65 -4.02
C GLU A 106 9.38 5.84 -4.06
N PRO A 107 8.66 6.11 -5.17
CA PRO A 107 7.61 7.12 -5.19
C PRO A 107 6.46 6.81 -4.22
N TRP A 108 6.15 5.52 -4.00
CA TRP A 108 5.09 5.09 -3.08
C TRP A 108 5.33 5.61 -1.66
N ARG A 109 6.57 5.47 -1.16
CA ARG A 109 6.99 5.97 0.15
C ARG A 109 6.88 7.48 0.24
N ALA A 110 7.30 8.20 -0.81
CA ALA A 110 7.19 9.64 -0.86
C ALA A 110 5.74 10.14 -0.66
N TYR A 111 4.73 9.36 -1.05
CA TYR A 111 3.30 9.65 -0.84
C TYR A 111 2.77 9.36 0.56
N GLY A 112 3.66 9.31 1.57
CA GLY A 112 3.30 8.92 2.94
C GLY A 112 2.94 7.43 3.05
N GLY A 113 3.34 6.64 2.06
CA GLY A 113 3.32 5.19 2.11
C GLY A 113 4.45 4.67 2.98
N ASP A 114 4.47 5.01 4.26
CA ASP A 114 5.35 4.34 5.22
C ASP A 114 4.54 3.30 5.99
N SER A 115 3.88 2.41 5.24
CA SER A 115 3.25 1.23 5.82
C SER A 115 4.30 0.14 6.03
N ASP A 116 4.09 -0.69 7.06
CA ASP A 116 4.91 -1.89 7.27
C ASP A 116 4.95 -2.77 6.01
N THR A 117 3.85 -2.83 5.25
CA THR A 117 3.77 -3.59 3.99
C THR A 117 4.86 -3.17 3.01
N ALA A 118 5.13 -1.88 2.83
CA ALA A 118 6.15 -1.43 1.89
C ALA A 118 7.56 -1.54 2.43
N LEU A 119 7.76 -1.35 3.74
CA LEU A 119 9.06 -1.62 4.37
C LEU A 119 9.44 -3.09 4.20
N ILE A 120 8.50 -3.99 4.48
CA ILE A 120 8.70 -5.43 4.33
C ILE A 120 8.85 -5.83 2.86
N ALA A 121 8.08 -5.25 1.94
CA ALA A 121 8.23 -5.51 0.50
C ALA A 121 9.60 -5.03 -0.03
N ALA A 122 10.03 -3.82 0.36
CA ALA A 122 11.34 -3.29 -0.02
C ALA A 122 12.47 -4.15 0.57
N ALA A 123 12.33 -4.60 1.82
CA ALA A 123 13.26 -5.54 2.41
C ALA A 123 13.32 -6.82 1.57
N TRP A 124 12.19 -7.49 1.33
CA TRP A 124 12.15 -8.73 0.55
C TRP A 124 12.79 -8.58 -0.84
N LEU A 125 12.46 -7.52 -1.58
CA LEU A 125 13.01 -7.27 -2.91
C LEU A 125 14.53 -7.03 -2.93
N ARG A 126 15.09 -6.50 -1.82
CA ARG A 126 16.53 -6.18 -1.67
C ARG A 126 17.29 -7.26 -0.89
N ALA A 127 16.73 -8.48 -0.76
CA ALA A 127 17.29 -9.52 0.09
C ALA A 127 18.75 -9.89 -0.22
N ASP A 128 19.09 -9.92 -1.51
CA ASP A 128 20.41 -10.35 -1.97
C ASP A 128 21.44 -9.21 -2.03
N THR A 129 21.00 -7.96 -1.86
CA THR A 129 21.83 -6.77 -2.17
C THR A 129 22.05 -5.83 -0.99
N ALA A 130 21.30 -5.97 0.10
CA ALA A 130 21.43 -5.10 1.27
C ALA A 130 21.08 -5.83 2.58
N PRO A 131 21.74 -5.49 3.70
CA PRO A 131 21.28 -5.94 5.01
C PRO A 131 19.90 -5.35 5.34
N LEU A 132 19.18 -6.01 6.23
CA LEU A 132 17.88 -5.54 6.71
C LEU A 132 18.08 -4.30 7.59
N ASP A 133 17.52 -3.16 7.18
CA ASP A 133 17.58 -1.93 7.97
C ASP A 133 16.69 -2.01 9.22
N ALA A 134 16.96 -1.16 10.21
CA ALA A 134 16.28 -1.18 11.50
C ALA A 134 14.75 -0.91 11.41
N ALA A 135 14.31 -0.06 10.48
CA ALA A 135 12.90 0.25 10.31
C ALA A 135 12.15 -0.94 9.70
N SER A 136 12.74 -1.58 8.68
CA SER A 136 12.23 -2.81 8.08
C SER A 136 12.22 -3.97 9.07
N ALA A 137 13.24 -4.11 9.91
CA ALA A 137 13.28 -5.11 10.97
C ALA A 137 12.18 -4.87 12.02
N ALA A 138 11.97 -3.62 12.44
CA ALA A 138 10.90 -3.28 13.38
C ALA A 138 9.50 -3.54 12.80
N ALA A 139 9.28 -3.19 11.52
CA ALA A 139 8.03 -3.47 10.81
C ALA A 139 7.76 -4.98 10.71
N LEU A 140 8.79 -5.76 10.35
CA LEU A 140 8.71 -7.21 10.29
C LEU A 140 8.34 -7.82 11.65
N ARG A 141 8.96 -7.37 12.75
CA ARG A 141 8.63 -7.83 14.12
C ARG A 141 7.19 -7.51 14.52
N ARG A 142 6.72 -6.27 14.30
CA ARG A 142 5.32 -5.91 14.59
C ARG A 142 4.32 -6.77 13.83
N ARG A 143 4.51 -6.91 12.51
CA ARG A 143 3.61 -7.70 11.67
C ARG A 143 3.65 -9.18 11.98
N PHE A 144 4.78 -9.65 12.49
CA PHE A 144 4.91 -10.99 13.03
C PHE A 144 4.08 -11.16 14.32
N GLU A 145 4.22 -10.27 15.28
CA GLU A 145 3.47 -10.29 16.55
C GLU A 145 1.96 -10.25 16.32
N ASP A 146 1.51 -9.45 15.36
CA ASP A 146 0.10 -9.33 14.98
C ASP A 146 -0.42 -10.49 14.11
N GLY A 147 0.46 -11.40 13.65
CA GLY A 147 0.09 -12.50 12.76
C GLY A 147 -0.35 -12.03 11.36
N THR A 148 0.10 -10.87 10.91
CA THR A 148 -0.35 -10.24 9.65
C THR A 148 0.68 -10.27 8.53
N LEU A 149 1.79 -11.01 8.67
CA LEU A 149 2.78 -11.17 7.60
C LEU A 149 2.21 -11.80 6.32
N TYR A 150 1.26 -12.72 6.46
CA TYR A 150 0.58 -13.29 5.30
C TYR A 150 -0.18 -12.22 4.50
N HIS A 151 -0.75 -11.19 5.15
CA HIS A 151 -1.41 -10.09 4.44
C HIS A 151 -0.41 -9.27 3.62
N VAL A 152 0.85 -9.15 4.06
CA VAL A 152 1.89 -8.50 3.28
C VAL A 152 2.16 -9.30 2.01
N PHE A 153 2.33 -10.62 2.12
CA PHE A 153 2.47 -11.52 0.97
C PHE A 153 1.27 -11.41 0.02
N MET A 154 0.05 -11.54 0.54
CA MET A 154 -1.17 -11.48 -0.28
C MET A 154 -1.30 -10.14 -1.00
N ASN A 155 -1.01 -9.03 -0.32
CA ASN A 155 -1.02 -7.72 -0.97
C ASN A 155 0.10 -7.56 -2.00
N LEU A 156 1.30 -8.11 -1.77
CA LEU A 156 2.41 -8.01 -2.71
C LEU A 156 2.17 -8.84 -3.99
N HIS A 157 1.50 -9.98 -3.86
CA HIS A 157 1.23 -10.91 -4.97
C HIS A 157 -0.19 -10.81 -5.54
N ALA A 158 -0.90 -9.70 -5.29
CA ALA A 158 -2.25 -9.45 -5.79
C ALA A 158 -3.28 -10.56 -5.45
N TRP A 159 -3.21 -11.06 -4.22
CA TRP A 159 -4.14 -12.06 -3.65
C TRP A 159 -4.24 -13.35 -4.49
N PRO A 160 -3.13 -14.09 -4.66
CA PRO A 160 -3.13 -15.30 -5.46
C PRO A 160 -4.16 -16.31 -4.92
N ARG A 161 -4.93 -16.91 -5.83
CA ARG A 161 -5.99 -17.88 -5.51
C ARG A 161 -5.63 -19.32 -5.88
N ASP A 162 -4.40 -19.55 -6.32
CA ASP A 162 -3.92 -20.87 -6.71
C ASP A 162 -3.52 -21.72 -5.50
N ALA A 163 -3.49 -23.04 -5.71
CA ALA A 163 -3.19 -24.02 -4.66
C ALA A 163 -1.78 -23.90 -4.07
N GLN A 164 -0.84 -23.23 -4.76
CA GLN A 164 0.54 -23.04 -4.30
C GLN A 164 0.72 -21.75 -3.49
N ALA A 165 -0.30 -20.89 -3.38
CA ALA A 165 -0.22 -19.61 -2.68
C ALA A 165 0.28 -19.77 -1.25
N SER A 166 -0.23 -20.75 -0.49
CA SER A 166 0.18 -21.02 0.88
C SER A 166 1.66 -21.41 0.98
N THR A 167 2.14 -22.29 0.10
CA THR A 167 3.56 -22.70 0.07
C THR A 167 4.48 -21.53 -0.25
N ARG A 168 4.13 -20.71 -1.24
CA ARG A 168 4.89 -19.50 -1.56
C ARG A 168 4.87 -18.47 -0.43
N CYS A 169 3.74 -18.34 0.26
CA CYS A 169 3.63 -17.47 1.44
C CYS A 169 4.58 -17.92 2.56
N LEU A 170 4.65 -19.23 2.84
CA LEU A 170 5.57 -19.76 3.84
C LEU A 170 7.03 -19.51 3.45
N ALA A 171 7.40 -19.74 2.18
CA ALA A 171 8.75 -19.46 1.68
C ALA A 171 9.12 -17.97 1.78
N PHE A 172 8.16 -17.08 1.47
CA PHE A 172 8.32 -15.62 1.64
C PHE A 172 8.59 -15.24 3.09
N VAL A 173 7.81 -15.79 4.03
CA VAL A 173 7.96 -15.51 5.46
C VAL A 173 9.29 -16.05 5.99
N ASP A 174 9.65 -17.29 5.65
CA ASP A 174 10.92 -17.90 6.06
C ASP A 174 12.13 -17.08 5.55
N ALA A 175 12.10 -16.62 4.30
CA ALA A 175 13.14 -15.77 3.73
C ALA A 175 13.29 -14.42 4.45
N LEU A 176 12.19 -13.81 4.89
CA LEU A 176 12.22 -12.56 5.65
C LEU A 176 12.75 -12.77 7.07
N LEU A 177 12.32 -13.82 7.77
CA LEU A 177 12.76 -14.09 9.13
C LEU A 177 14.22 -14.50 9.21
N ALA A 178 14.75 -15.19 8.19
CA ALA A 178 16.17 -15.52 8.10
C ALA A 178 17.07 -14.27 8.14
N ARG A 179 16.52 -13.09 7.89
CA ARG A 179 17.23 -11.81 7.90
C ARG A 179 17.11 -11.04 9.21
N LEU A 180 16.28 -11.48 10.15
CA LEU A 180 16.21 -10.85 11.47
C LEU A 180 17.44 -11.26 12.32
N PRO A 181 18.20 -10.30 12.87
CA PRO A 181 19.20 -10.61 13.87
C PRO A 181 18.52 -11.18 15.13
N GLY A 182 18.99 -12.36 15.60
CA GLY A 182 18.36 -13.13 16.68
C GLY A 182 17.32 -14.17 16.21
N GLY A 183 17.17 -14.38 14.90
CA GLY A 183 16.03 -15.06 14.28
C GLY A 183 15.77 -16.53 14.62
N ALA A 184 16.59 -17.23 15.41
CA ALA A 184 16.31 -18.63 15.76
C ALA A 184 15.05 -18.77 16.64
N GLU A 185 14.90 -17.94 17.68
CA GLU A 185 13.71 -17.93 18.53
C GLU A 185 12.46 -17.39 17.79
N ASP A 186 12.62 -16.31 17.01
CA ASP A 186 11.52 -15.71 16.23
C ASP A 186 10.99 -16.69 15.17
N ARG A 187 11.89 -17.42 14.48
CA ARG A 187 11.52 -18.49 13.53
C ARG A 187 10.77 -19.63 14.22
N THR A 188 11.25 -20.05 15.39
CA THR A 188 10.62 -21.13 16.17
C THR A 188 9.21 -20.74 16.63
N ARG A 189 9.04 -19.52 17.16
CA ARG A 189 7.73 -18.97 17.54
C ARG A 189 6.78 -18.86 16.35
N LEU A 190 7.27 -18.47 15.17
CA LEU A 190 6.46 -18.36 13.97
C LEU A 190 5.97 -19.72 13.46
N ARG A 191 6.86 -20.70 13.34
CA ARG A 191 6.49 -22.05 12.89
C ARG A 191 5.43 -22.67 13.81
N ALA A 192 5.59 -22.51 15.13
CA ALA A 192 4.60 -22.92 16.11
C ALA A 192 3.23 -22.24 15.90
N ARG A 193 3.21 -20.94 15.57
CA ARG A 193 1.97 -20.16 15.34
C ARG A 193 1.25 -20.52 14.03
N LEU A 194 2.00 -20.90 13.00
CA LEU A 194 1.46 -21.31 11.69
C LEU A 194 1.07 -22.79 11.64
N GLY A 195 1.29 -23.56 12.72
CA GLY A 195 1.07 -25.00 12.74
C GLY A 195 2.03 -25.76 11.81
N ALA A 196 3.14 -25.13 11.40
CA ALA A 196 4.14 -25.73 10.55
C ALA A 196 5.18 -26.49 11.40
N PRO A 197 5.60 -27.72 11.00
CA PRO A 197 6.61 -28.46 11.75
C PRO A 197 7.91 -27.65 11.81
N VAL A 198 8.46 -27.52 13.02
CA VAL A 198 9.79 -26.94 13.25
C VAL A 198 10.81 -27.93 12.69
N ALA A 199 11.45 -27.61 11.55
CA ALA A 199 12.60 -28.38 11.10
C ALA A 199 13.73 -28.23 12.14
N PRO A 200 14.37 -29.32 12.58
CA PRO A 200 15.47 -29.26 13.53
C PRO A 200 16.64 -28.46 12.92
N ASP A 201 17.27 -27.62 13.75
CA ASP A 201 18.50 -26.93 13.38
C ASP A 201 19.60 -27.98 13.09
N HIS A 202 20.25 -27.87 11.94
CA HIS A 202 21.45 -28.62 11.56
C HIS A 202 22.68 -27.72 11.69
#